data_AF-A0A7U7ERD0-F1
#
_entry.id   AF-A0A7U7ERD0-F1
#
_cell.length_a   1.000
_cell.length_b   1.000
_cell.length_c   1.000
_cell.angle_alpha   90.00
_cell.angle_beta   90.00
_cell.angle_gamma   90.00
#
_symmetry.space_group_name_H-M   'P 1'
#
loop_
_entity.id
_entity.type
_entity.pdbx_description
1 polymer ?
#
loop_
_entity_poly.entity_id
_entity_poly.type
_entity_poly.pdbx_seq_one_letter_code
_entity_poly.pdbx_strand_id
1 'polypeptide(L)'
;MPRWALLIFAVLLAAGAAGVTLYGLLHDSRQPAEETSAEPANAPATTTLPSNPTHTADLQYLLEAPQVVEAQQRLGFHNAYRDFFKRAPELSPEQRESEAEALSRQIDDYERRGELALSEALLLQVALIRATSEDEQQQKDRAAALVARYKALSAEREARDAQRQDANFERYKAEERRIVEEVLAMDDIPDGLSRDEYLRQRLQEAREQAYQ
;
A
#
# COMPACT_ATOMS: atom_id res chain seq x y z
N MET A 1 29.33 -25.66 1.46
CA MET A 1 29.61 -24.21 1.44
C MET A 1 29.04 -23.62 0.14
N PRO A 2 27.77 -23.21 0.07
CA PRO A 2 27.22 -22.60 -1.15
C PRO A 2 27.45 -21.08 -1.18
N ARG A 3 27.91 -20.62 -2.35
CA ARG A 3 28.47 -19.31 -2.68
C ARG A 3 27.38 -18.33 -3.13
N TRP A 4 26.37 -18.08 -2.28
CA TRP A 4 25.30 -17.11 -2.57
C TRP A 4 25.23 -15.95 -1.57
N ALA A 5 26.25 -15.83 -0.71
CA ALA A 5 26.31 -14.85 0.38
C ALA A 5 26.69 -13.41 -0.05
N LEU A 6 26.79 -13.10 -1.33
CA LEU A 6 27.13 -11.78 -1.83
C LEU A 6 26.33 -11.53 -3.09
N LEU A 7 25.18 -10.84 -2.99
CA LEU A 7 24.58 -9.99 -4.04
C LEU A 7 23.10 -9.61 -3.76
N ILE A 8 22.72 -9.24 -2.52
CA ILE A 8 21.50 -8.42 -2.32
C ILE A 8 21.78 -7.35 -1.24
N PHE A 9 22.85 -6.57 -1.43
CA PHE A 9 23.12 -5.34 -0.66
C PHE A 9 23.16 -4.10 -1.55
N ALA A 10 22.60 -4.17 -2.76
CA ALA A 10 22.72 -3.11 -3.77
C ALA A 10 21.42 -2.87 -4.53
N VAL A 11 20.36 -2.44 -3.84
CA VAL A 11 19.24 -1.70 -4.47
C VAL A 11 18.82 -0.56 -3.53
N LEU A 12 19.78 0.29 -3.16
CA LEU A 12 19.54 1.50 -2.36
C LEU A 12 20.12 2.75 -3.04
N LEU A 13 20.32 2.74 -4.35
CA LEU A 13 20.97 3.84 -5.06
C LEU A 13 20.56 3.88 -6.55
N ALA A 14 19.29 4.15 -6.85
CA ALA A 14 18.86 4.64 -8.18
C ALA A 14 17.35 4.99 -8.20
N ALA A 15 16.96 6.10 -7.56
CA ALA A 15 15.72 6.81 -7.88
C ALA A 15 15.83 8.30 -7.52
N GLY A 16 16.99 8.90 -7.79
CA GLY A 16 17.14 10.35 -7.88
C GLY A 16 17.18 10.73 -9.34
N ALA A 17 16.09 11.30 -9.86
CA ALA A 17 15.96 12.12 -11.08
C ALA A 17 14.61 11.87 -11.81
N ALA A 18 13.48 12.12 -11.15
CA ALA A 18 12.18 12.22 -11.85
C ALA A 18 11.19 13.14 -11.10
N GLY A 19 11.67 14.26 -10.55
CA GLY A 19 10.82 15.18 -9.79
C GLY A 19 11.19 16.66 -9.92
N VAL A 20 11.90 17.06 -10.99
CA VAL A 20 12.41 18.44 -11.17
C VAL A 20 11.58 19.27 -12.17
N THR A 21 10.58 18.70 -12.86
CA THR A 21 9.85 19.43 -13.92
C THR A 21 8.47 19.96 -13.51
N LEU A 22 8.15 20.07 -12.21
CA LEU A 22 6.89 20.71 -11.78
C LEU A 22 7.02 21.62 -10.53
N TYR A 23 8.22 22.12 -10.22
CA TYR A 23 8.42 23.11 -9.15
C TYR A 23 8.75 24.52 -9.68
N GLY A 24 9.07 24.65 -10.98
CA GLY A 24 9.46 25.92 -11.62
C GLY A 24 8.30 26.81 -12.11
N LEU A 25 7.05 26.32 -12.13
CA LEU A 25 5.91 27.07 -12.70
C LEU A 25 5.04 27.82 -11.68
N LEU A 26 5.34 27.76 -10.39
CA LEU A 26 4.60 28.48 -9.34
C LEU A 26 5.44 29.50 -8.56
N HIS A 27 6.73 29.66 -8.89
CA HIS A 27 7.63 30.54 -8.14
C HIS A 27 7.95 31.88 -8.84
N ASP A 28 7.35 32.15 -10.01
CA ASP A 28 7.62 33.37 -10.79
C ASP A 28 6.42 34.34 -10.77
N SER A 29 6.06 34.81 -9.57
CA SER A 29 5.09 35.92 -9.40
C SER A 29 5.34 36.79 -8.17
N ARG A 30 6.61 36.93 -7.73
CA ARG A 30 6.99 37.98 -6.78
C ARG A 30 8.01 38.92 -7.43
N GLN A 31 7.51 39.78 -8.31
CA GLN A 31 8.20 41.03 -8.61
C GLN A 31 8.13 41.95 -7.37
N PRO A 32 9.25 42.49 -6.89
CA PRO A 32 9.25 43.54 -5.90
C PRO A 32 8.96 44.87 -6.60
N ALA A 33 7.78 45.45 -6.35
CA ALA A 33 7.53 46.85 -6.67
C ALA A 33 8.05 47.70 -5.50
N GLU A 34 9.17 48.38 -5.71
CA GLU A 34 9.55 49.54 -4.92
C GLU A 34 8.57 50.68 -5.24
N GLU A 35 7.88 51.22 -4.24
CA GLU A 35 7.29 52.56 -4.32
C GLU A 35 7.28 53.21 -2.91
N THR A 36 8.26 54.09 -2.73
CA THR A 36 8.25 55.40 -2.03
C THR A 36 7.27 55.66 -0.87
N SER A 37 7.85 56.05 0.27
CA SER A 37 7.20 56.59 1.48
C SER A 37 6.39 57.88 1.28
N ALA A 38 5.21 57.95 1.91
CA ALA A 38 4.71 59.13 2.64
C ALA A 38 3.56 58.73 3.61
N GLU A 39 3.65 59.20 4.86
CA GLU A 39 2.84 58.96 6.06
C GLU A 39 1.64 59.97 6.16
N PRO A 40 0.74 59.98 7.19
CA PRO A 40 -0.15 58.96 7.78
C PRO A 40 -1.66 59.35 7.69
N ALA A 41 -2.59 58.40 7.92
CA ALA A 41 -3.94 58.74 8.39
C ALA A 41 -4.57 57.60 9.22
N ASN A 42 -4.89 57.93 10.48
CA ASN A 42 -5.78 57.29 11.44
C ASN A 42 -6.71 56.15 10.96
N ALA A 43 -6.62 54.98 11.60
CA ALA A 43 -7.67 54.40 12.46
C ALA A 43 -7.25 52.98 12.94
N PRO A 44 -7.42 52.64 14.23
CA PRO A 44 -7.28 51.25 14.66
C PRO A 44 -8.55 50.49 14.24
N ALA A 45 -8.52 49.84 13.08
CA ALA A 45 -9.50 48.80 12.80
C ALA A 45 -9.13 47.57 13.62
N THR A 46 -9.69 47.48 14.83
CA THR A 46 -9.75 46.23 15.58
C THR A 46 -10.64 45.29 14.77
N THR A 47 -10.05 44.52 13.84
CA THR A 47 -10.76 43.42 13.18
C THR A 47 -10.96 42.33 14.23
N THR A 48 -12.03 42.48 15.01
CA THR A 48 -12.64 41.35 15.71
C THR A 48 -13.18 40.45 14.62
N LEU A 49 -12.53 39.31 14.38
CA LEU A 49 -13.11 38.27 13.54
C LEU A 49 -14.50 37.93 14.11
N PRO A 50 -15.59 38.04 13.32
CA PRO A 50 -16.88 37.56 13.76
C PRO A 50 -16.77 36.05 13.95
N SER A 51 -16.76 35.63 15.21
CA SER A 51 -16.82 34.23 15.62
C SER A 51 -18.25 33.76 15.40
N ASN A 52 -18.61 33.49 14.15
CA ASN A 52 -19.92 32.93 13.81
C ASN A 52 -19.95 31.46 14.26
N PRO A 53 -20.76 31.10 15.28
CA PRO A 53 -20.78 29.75 15.84
C PRO A 53 -21.21 28.68 14.82
N THR A 54 -21.94 29.06 13.78
CA THR A 54 -22.38 28.18 12.69
C THR A 54 -21.21 27.60 11.90
N HIS A 55 -20.16 28.39 11.66
CA HIS A 55 -19.01 27.93 10.87
C HIS A 55 -18.16 26.91 11.63
N THR A 56 -18.07 27.03 12.96
CA THR A 56 -17.42 26.02 13.81
C THR A 56 -18.18 24.71 13.82
N ALA A 57 -19.51 24.73 13.88
CA ALA A 57 -20.32 23.52 13.86
C ALA A 57 -20.20 22.76 12.51
N ASP A 58 -20.20 23.49 11.40
CA ASP A 58 -20.02 22.91 10.05
C ASP A 58 -18.62 22.29 9.87
N LEU A 59 -17.58 22.93 10.40
CA LEU A 59 -16.21 22.38 10.39
C LEU A 59 -16.08 21.15 11.27
N GLN A 60 -16.70 21.13 12.46
CA GLN A 60 -16.72 19.97 13.34
C GLN A 60 -17.33 18.76 12.64
N TYR A 61 -18.47 18.97 11.97
CA TYR A 61 -19.15 17.92 11.22
C TYR A 61 -18.29 17.35 10.07
N LEU A 62 -17.53 18.21 9.38
CA LEU A 62 -16.59 17.78 8.34
C LEU A 62 -15.40 16.97 8.89
N LEU A 63 -14.90 17.33 10.08
CA LEU A 63 -13.81 16.61 10.75
C LEU A 63 -14.25 15.23 11.26
N GLU A 64 -15.53 15.09 11.60
CA GLU A 64 -16.14 13.84 12.05
C GLU A 64 -16.53 12.90 10.90
N ALA A 65 -16.42 13.35 9.64
CA ALA A 65 -16.68 12.51 8.49
C ALA A 65 -15.77 11.26 8.53
N PRO A 66 -16.30 10.05 8.29
CA PRO A 66 -15.56 8.80 8.52
C PRO A 66 -14.25 8.72 7.72
N GLN A 67 -14.28 9.18 6.47
CA GLN A 67 -13.11 9.29 5.60
C GLN A 67 -12.00 10.21 6.14
N VAL A 68 -12.36 11.28 6.87
CA VAL A 68 -11.39 12.19 7.49
C VAL A 68 -10.79 11.54 8.73
N VAL A 69 -11.61 10.87 9.53
CA VAL A 69 -11.17 10.12 10.72
C VAL A 69 -10.19 9.01 10.33
N GLU A 70 -10.50 8.22 9.31
CA GLU A 70 -9.60 7.17 8.79
C GLU A 70 -8.28 7.75 8.27
N ALA A 71 -8.33 8.86 7.52
CA ALA A 71 -7.13 9.53 7.04
C ALA A 71 -6.27 10.06 8.19
N GLN A 72 -6.88 10.64 9.23
CA GLN A 72 -6.17 11.11 10.42
C GLN A 72 -5.54 9.96 11.20
N GLN A 73 -6.26 8.84 11.37
CA GLN A 73 -5.72 7.66 12.03
C GLN A 73 -4.50 7.11 11.28
N ARG A 74 -4.58 7.00 9.95
CA ARG A 74 -3.44 6.58 9.12
C ARG A 74 -2.26 7.53 9.30
N LEU A 75 -2.46 8.84 9.19
CA LEU A 75 -1.37 9.81 9.40
C LEU A 75 -0.79 9.71 10.82
N GLY A 76 -1.64 9.54 11.82
CA GLY A 76 -1.25 9.34 13.22
C GLY A 76 -0.35 8.12 13.39
N PHE A 77 -0.72 6.98 12.80
CA PHE A 77 0.10 5.76 12.82
C PHE A 77 1.47 5.97 12.16
N HIS A 78 1.51 6.54 10.95
CA HIS A 78 2.78 6.76 10.24
C HIS A 78 3.71 7.72 11.01
N ASN A 79 3.13 8.78 11.59
CA ASN A 79 3.88 9.71 12.44
C ASN A 79 4.40 9.03 13.70
N ALA A 80 3.55 8.29 14.43
CA ALA A 80 3.95 7.57 15.64
C ALA A 80 5.06 6.55 15.35
N TYR A 81 4.94 5.80 14.26
CA TYR A 81 5.95 4.84 13.83
C TYR A 81 7.28 5.54 13.53
N ARG A 82 7.28 6.61 12.71
CA ARG A 82 8.49 7.38 12.41
C ARG A 82 9.12 7.99 13.67
N ASP A 83 8.30 8.56 14.53
CA ASP A 83 8.77 9.30 15.70
C ASP A 83 9.30 8.37 16.79
N PHE A 84 8.82 7.12 16.85
CA PHE A 84 9.44 6.06 17.64
C PHE A 84 10.90 5.85 17.23
N PHE A 85 11.22 5.66 15.94
CA PHE A 85 12.63 5.45 15.52
C PHE A 85 13.53 6.66 15.80
N LYS A 86 12.98 7.88 15.78
CA LYS A 86 13.74 9.08 16.16
C LYS A 86 14.07 9.10 17.65
N ARG A 87 13.10 8.75 18.50
CA ARG A 87 13.23 8.80 19.96
C ARG A 87 13.83 7.53 20.56
N ALA A 88 13.79 6.40 19.86
CA ALA A 88 14.22 5.10 20.37
C ALA A 88 15.61 5.10 21.05
N PRO A 89 16.64 5.81 20.53
CA PRO A 89 17.94 5.88 21.19
C PRO A 89 17.92 6.60 22.55
N GLU A 90 16.97 7.50 22.76
CA GLU A 90 16.79 8.28 24.00
C GLU A 90 15.90 7.56 25.02
N LEU A 91 15.16 6.53 24.58
CA LEU A 91 14.27 5.73 25.43
C LEU A 91 15.05 4.67 26.21
N SER A 92 14.60 4.43 27.44
CA SER A 92 15.03 3.24 28.21
C SER A 92 14.61 1.95 27.51
N PRO A 93 15.30 0.82 27.75
CA PRO A 93 14.94 -0.46 27.12
C PRO A 93 13.48 -0.88 27.34
N GLU A 94 12.95 -0.67 28.56
CA GLU A 94 11.56 -0.98 28.91
C GLU A 94 10.56 -0.12 28.14
N GLN A 95 10.82 1.19 28.03
CA GLN A 95 9.99 2.10 27.24
C GLN A 95 10.03 1.75 25.75
N ARG A 96 11.21 1.40 25.24
CA ARG A 96 11.40 1.02 23.84
C ARG A 96 10.60 -0.23 23.49
N GLU A 97 10.63 -1.25 24.35
CA GLU A 97 9.84 -2.48 24.18
C GLU A 97 8.33 -2.16 24.25
N SER A 98 7.89 -1.41 25.26
CA SER A 98 6.47 -1.05 25.43
C SER A 98 5.92 -0.26 24.25
N GLU A 99 6.66 0.74 23.74
CA GLU A 99 6.24 1.52 22.57
C GLU A 99 6.23 0.66 21.30
N ALA A 100 7.23 -0.20 21.11
CA ALA A 100 7.28 -1.11 19.98
C ALA A 100 6.14 -2.14 19.99
N GLU A 101 5.75 -2.67 21.15
CA GLU A 101 4.59 -3.56 21.28
C GLU A 101 3.28 -2.84 20.91
N ALA A 102 3.12 -1.58 21.32
CA ALA A 102 1.97 -0.77 20.93
C ALA A 102 1.90 -0.57 19.42
N LEU A 103 3.04 -0.25 18.78
CA LEU A 103 3.13 -0.13 17.32
C LEU A 103 2.92 -1.47 16.61
N SER A 104 3.42 -2.58 17.17
CA SER A 104 3.20 -3.93 16.62
C SER A 104 1.72 -4.28 16.58
N ARG A 105 0.98 -3.98 17.66
CA ARG A 105 -0.48 -4.18 17.70
C ARG A 105 -1.21 -3.34 16.65
N GLN A 106 -0.80 -2.07 16.48
CA GLN A 106 -1.37 -1.24 15.43
C GLN A 106 -1.08 -1.82 14.04
N ILE A 107 0.14 -2.30 13.77
CA ILE A 107 0.48 -2.96 12.51
C ILE A 107 -0.42 -4.17 12.25
N ASP A 108 -0.60 -5.03 13.26
CA ASP A 108 -1.49 -6.19 13.14
C ASP A 108 -2.94 -5.75 12.86
N ASP A 109 -3.42 -4.66 13.47
CA ASP A 109 -4.75 -4.12 13.23
C ASP A 109 -4.92 -3.61 11.78
N TYR A 110 -3.96 -2.82 11.28
CA TYR A 110 -3.95 -2.34 9.89
C TYR A 110 -3.84 -3.49 8.87
N GLU A 111 -3.05 -4.53 9.17
CA GLU A 111 -2.97 -5.73 8.34
C GLU A 111 -4.31 -6.46 8.28
N ARG A 112 -4.99 -6.66 9.43
CA ARG A 112 -6.29 -7.34 9.49
C ARG A 112 -7.39 -6.59 8.74
N ARG A 113 -7.34 -5.25 8.69
CA ARG A 113 -8.28 -4.42 7.93
C ARG A 113 -7.95 -4.37 6.43
N GLY A 114 -6.84 -4.95 5.99
CA GLY A 114 -6.40 -4.89 4.59
C GLY A 114 -5.85 -3.54 4.17
N GLU A 115 -5.59 -2.65 5.13
CA GLU A 115 -4.98 -1.33 4.89
C GLU A 115 -3.45 -1.40 4.78
N LEU A 116 -2.87 -2.52 5.20
CA LEU A 116 -1.44 -2.81 5.11
C LEU A 116 -1.22 -4.15 4.41
N ALA A 117 -0.32 -4.17 3.44
CA ALA A 117 0.06 -5.41 2.78
C ALA A 117 0.85 -6.32 3.74
N LEU A 118 0.72 -7.63 3.56
CA LEU A 118 1.40 -8.63 4.39
C LEU A 118 2.93 -8.48 4.35
N SER A 119 3.50 -8.14 3.19
CA SER A 119 4.93 -7.87 3.04
C SER A 119 5.37 -6.58 3.75
N GLU A 120 4.52 -5.56 3.76
CA GLU A 120 4.79 -4.29 4.43
C GLU A 120 4.72 -4.45 5.95
N ALA A 121 3.68 -5.11 6.47
CA ALA A 121 3.53 -5.44 7.88
C ALA A 121 4.76 -6.17 8.44
N LEU A 122 5.25 -7.17 7.68
CA LEU A 122 6.47 -7.90 8.02
C LEU A 122 7.69 -6.98 8.12
N LEU A 123 7.89 -6.09 7.14
CA LEU A 123 9.03 -5.15 7.15
C LEU A 123 8.98 -4.21 8.35
N LEU A 124 7.80 -3.68 8.67
CA LEU A 124 7.63 -2.79 9.81
C LEU A 124 7.90 -3.52 11.13
N GLN A 125 7.35 -4.73 11.31
CA GLN A 125 7.58 -5.51 12.53
C GLN A 125 9.05 -5.93 12.69
N VAL A 126 9.75 -6.27 11.61
CA VAL A 126 11.20 -6.55 11.65
C VAL A 126 12.00 -5.32 12.07
N ALA A 127 11.63 -4.12 11.59
CA ALA A 127 12.29 -2.89 11.99
C ALA A 127 12.07 -2.57 13.48
N LEU A 128 10.88 -2.84 14.03
CA LEU A 128 10.62 -2.71 15.47
C LEU A 128 11.48 -3.68 16.30
N ILE A 129 11.64 -4.93 15.86
CA ILE A 129 12.52 -5.92 16.52
C ILE A 129 13.96 -5.43 16.57
N ARG A 130 14.45 -4.83 15.47
CA ARG A 130 15.82 -4.28 15.40
C ARG A 130 16.00 -3.04 16.27
N ALA A 131 14.96 -2.23 16.44
CA ALA A 131 15.04 -1.05 17.27
C ALA A 131 15.05 -1.42 18.77
N THR A 132 14.35 -2.48 19.17
CA THR A 132 14.12 -2.84 20.57
C THR A 132 15.25 -3.63 21.22
N SER A 133 15.74 -4.67 20.55
CA SER A 133 16.81 -5.52 21.08
C SER A 133 18.19 -4.96 20.74
N GLU A 134 19.13 -5.02 21.67
CA GLU A 134 20.55 -4.74 21.41
C GLU A 134 21.34 -6.02 21.09
N ASP A 135 20.77 -7.19 21.42
CA ASP A 135 21.34 -8.50 21.10
C ASP A 135 20.98 -8.91 19.67
N GLU A 136 22.00 -8.99 18.82
CA GLU A 136 21.87 -9.39 17.41
C GLU A 136 21.31 -10.80 17.25
N GLN A 137 21.66 -11.73 18.13
CA GLN A 137 21.15 -13.10 18.07
C GLN A 137 19.66 -13.13 18.43
N GLN A 138 19.27 -12.42 19.49
CA GLN A 138 17.86 -12.29 19.86
C GLN A 138 17.04 -11.62 18.75
N GLN A 139 17.59 -10.59 18.08
CA GLN A 139 16.93 -9.97 16.92
C GLN A 139 16.69 -10.98 15.79
N LYS A 140 17.72 -11.77 15.44
CA LYS A 140 17.63 -12.80 14.40
C LYS A 140 16.59 -13.84 14.73
N ASP A 141 16.57 -14.32 15.96
CA ASP A 141 15.64 -15.36 16.40
C ASP A 141 14.18 -14.84 16.37
N ARG A 142 13.93 -13.63 16.88
CA ARG A 142 12.61 -12.98 16.81
C ARG A 142 12.17 -12.72 15.37
N ALA A 143 13.07 -12.22 14.52
CA ALA A 143 12.76 -11.96 13.11
C ALA A 143 12.52 -13.26 12.33
N ALA A 144 13.28 -14.33 12.61
CA ALA A 144 13.08 -15.64 11.97
C ALA A 144 11.74 -16.27 12.36
N ALA A 145 11.37 -16.20 13.64
CA ALA A 145 10.06 -16.62 14.12
C ALA A 145 8.93 -15.83 13.42
N LEU A 146 9.13 -14.53 13.25
CA LEU A 146 8.17 -13.69 12.54
C LEU A 146 8.01 -14.08 11.06
N VAL A 147 9.13 -14.26 10.34
CA VAL A 147 9.11 -14.72 8.95
C VAL A 147 8.42 -16.09 8.83
N ALA A 148 8.66 -17.01 9.78
CA ALA A 148 7.99 -18.31 9.79
C ALA A 148 6.47 -18.18 9.95
N ARG A 149 6.00 -17.32 10.86
CA ARG A 149 4.56 -17.00 11.02
C ARG A 149 3.96 -16.48 9.71
N TYR A 150 4.60 -15.51 9.07
CA TYR A 150 4.11 -14.91 7.83
C TYR A 150 4.10 -15.91 6.65
N LYS A 151 5.08 -16.82 6.58
CA LYS A 151 5.07 -17.91 5.60
C LYS A 151 3.87 -18.85 5.80
N ALA A 152 3.59 -19.22 7.05
CA ALA A 152 2.43 -20.06 7.36
C ALA A 152 1.13 -19.38 6.98
N LEU A 153 0.98 -18.08 7.28
CA LEU A 153 -0.19 -17.30 6.91
C LEU A 153 -0.36 -17.17 5.39
N SER A 154 0.73 -16.98 4.65
CA SER A 154 0.70 -16.95 3.19
C SER A 154 0.29 -18.30 2.61
N ALA A 155 0.86 -19.40 3.11
CA ALA A 155 0.52 -20.74 2.65
C ALA A 155 -0.94 -21.09 2.96
N GLU A 156 -1.47 -20.64 4.09
CA GLU A 156 -2.89 -20.82 4.42
C GLU A 156 -3.80 -20.05 3.45
N ARG A 157 -3.46 -18.80 3.11
CA ARG A 157 -4.21 -18.01 2.12
C ARG A 157 -4.17 -18.68 0.75
N GLU A 158 -2.99 -19.10 0.30
CA GLU A 158 -2.82 -19.82 -0.96
C GLU A 158 -3.62 -21.14 -0.97
N ALA A 159 -3.62 -21.90 0.13
CA ALA A 159 -4.42 -23.12 0.24
C ALA A 159 -5.93 -22.84 0.20
N ARG A 160 -6.41 -21.77 0.86
CA ARG A 160 -7.82 -21.35 0.78
C ARG A 160 -8.20 -20.91 -0.63
N ASP A 161 -7.32 -20.19 -1.32
CA ASP A 161 -7.57 -19.74 -2.69
C ASP A 161 -7.50 -20.90 -3.68
N ALA A 162 -6.61 -21.87 -3.47
CA ALA A 162 -6.59 -23.12 -4.22
C ALA A 162 -7.87 -23.95 -4.01
N GLN A 163 -8.42 -23.98 -2.79
CA GLN A 163 -9.72 -24.60 -2.51
C GLN A 163 -10.89 -23.83 -3.14
N ARG A 164 -10.71 -22.54 -3.41
CA ARG A 164 -11.67 -21.68 -4.13
C ARG A 164 -11.49 -21.71 -5.64
N GLN A 165 -10.63 -22.57 -6.19
CA GLN A 165 -10.58 -22.79 -7.63
C GLN A 165 -11.99 -23.04 -8.14
N ASP A 166 -12.43 -22.18 -9.04
CA ASP A 166 -13.79 -22.17 -9.54
C ASP A 166 -14.01 -23.44 -10.37
N ALA A 167 -14.96 -24.28 -9.94
CA ALA A 167 -15.31 -25.50 -10.65
C ALA A 167 -15.73 -25.20 -12.11
N ASN A 168 -16.29 -24.02 -12.37
CA ASN A 168 -16.62 -23.56 -13.71
C ASN A 168 -15.39 -23.21 -14.54
N PHE A 169 -14.36 -22.63 -13.90
CA PHE A 169 -13.07 -22.38 -14.55
C PHE A 169 -12.37 -23.68 -14.95
N GLU A 170 -12.32 -24.69 -14.07
CA GLU A 170 -11.73 -26.00 -14.39
C GLU A 170 -12.48 -26.71 -15.52
N ARG A 171 -13.81 -26.66 -15.51
CA ARG A 171 -14.65 -27.17 -16.61
C ARG A 171 -14.37 -26.44 -17.92
N TYR A 172 -14.30 -25.10 -17.88
CA TYR A 172 -13.94 -24.29 -19.04
C TYR A 172 -12.55 -24.64 -19.57
N LYS A 173 -11.54 -24.83 -18.70
CA LYS A 173 -10.17 -25.21 -19.11
C LYS A 173 -10.09 -26.61 -19.71
N ALA A 174 -10.94 -27.54 -19.28
CA ALA A 174 -11.07 -28.84 -19.93
C ALA A 174 -11.70 -28.71 -21.32
N GLU A 175 -12.76 -27.91 -21.44
CA GLU A 175 -13.48 -27.69 -22.70
C GLU A 175 -12.65 -26.90 -23.72
N GLU A 176 -11.91 -25.88 -23.28
CA GLU A 176 -10.97 -25.13 -24.11
C GLU A 176 -9.92 -26.04 -24.76
N ARG A 177 -9.35 -26.98 -23.99
CA ARG A 177 -8.39 -27.96 -24.55
C ARG A 177 -9.04 -28.84 -25.60
N ARG A 178 -10.26 -29.34 -25.33
CA ARG A 178 -11.03 -30.16 -26.27
C ARG A 178 -11.30 -29.42 -27.57
N ILE A 179 -11.73 -28.15 -27.49
CA ILE A 179 -12.01 -27.30 -28.65
C ILE A 179 -10.73 -27.02 -29.44
N VAL A 180 -9.62 -26.70 -28.78
CA VAL A 180 -8.34 -26.46 -29.46
C VAL A 180 -7.88 -27.72 -30.20
N GLU A 181 -7.94 -28.89 -29.56
CA GLU A 181 -7.59 -30.16 -30.20
C GLU A 181 -8.50 -30.47 -31.40
N GLU A 182 -9.82 -30.28 -31.25
CA GLU A 182 -10.81 -30.48 -32.32
C GLU A 182 -10.53 -29.56 -33.52
N VAL A 183 -10.37 -28.26 -33.29
CA VAL A 183 -10.15 -27.27 -34.36
C VAL A 183 -8.80 -27.46 -35.03
N LEU A 184 -7.76 -27.88 -34.30
CA LEU A 184 -6.47 -28.19 -34.89
C LEU A 184 -6.49 -29.46 -35.76
N ALA A 185 -7.31 -30.44 -35.41
CA ALA A 185 -7.46 -31.70 -36.14
C ALA A 185 -8.42 -31.61 -37.35
N MET A 186 -9.19 -30.53 -37.48
CA MET A 186 -10.10 -30.32 -38.61
C MET A 186 -9.35 -30.02 -39.91
N ASP A 187 -9.60 -30.79 -40.96
CA ASP A 187 -9.04 -30.54 -42.30
C ASP A 187 -9.75 -29.39 -43.04
N ASP A 188 -11.04 -29.19 -42.76
CA ASP A 188 -11.87 -28.11 -43.32
C ASP A 188 -12.66 -27.41 -42.21
N ILE A 189 -12.80 -26.09 -42.31
CA ILE A 189 -13.44 -25.26 -41.28
C ILE A 189 -14.84 -24.86 -41.75
N PRO A 190 -15.90 -25.09 -40.94
CA PRO A 190 -17.26 -24.79 -41.35
C PRO A 190 -17.51 -23.30 -41.54
N ASP A 191 -18.61 -22.98 -42.22
CA ASP A 191 -19.13 -21.62 -42.43
C ASP A 191 -18.18 -20.67 -43.22
N GLY A 192 -17.17 -21.22 -43.90
CA GLY A 192 -16.19 -20.45 -44.65
C GLY A 192 -15.28 -19.58 -43.78
N LEU A 193 -15.27 -19.84 -42.47
CA LEU A 193 -14.43 -19.14 -41.50
C LEU A 193 -12.97 -19.58 -41.63
N SER A 194 -12.05 -18.68 -41.31
CA SER A 194 -10.69 -19.12 -41.03
C SER A 194 -10.65 -19.93 -39.73
N ARG A 195 -9.67 -20.83 -39.61
CA ARG A 195 -9.47 -21.65 -38.40
C ARG A 195 -9.41 -20.82 -37.11
N ASP A 196 -8.76 -19.66 -37.15
CA ASP A 196 -8.62 -18.76 -36.00
C ASP A 196 -9.93 -18.05 -35.63
N GLU A 197 -10.76 -17.72 -36.61
CA GLU A 197 -12.08 -17.14 -36.37
C GLU A 197 -13.02 -18.17 -35.76
N TYR A 198 -13.02 -19.39 -36.30
CA TYR A 198 -13.81 -20.50 -35.78
C TYR A 198 -13.38 -20.88 -34.36
N LEU A 199 -12.07 -20.92 -34.08
CA LEU A 199 -11.55 -21.16 -32.73
C LEU A 199 -12.03 -20.09 -31.74
N ARG A 200 -11.94 -18.81 -32.12
CA ARG A 200 -12.40 -17.70 -31.26
C ARG A 200 -13.90 -17.81 -30.95
N GLN A 201 -14.71 -18.14 -31.95
CA GLN A 201 -16.15 -18.32 -31.76
C GLN A 201 -16.44 -19.46 -30.78
N ARG A 202 -15.85 -20.63 -30.99
CA ARG A 202 -16.06 -21.82 -30.15
C ARG A 202 -15.61 -21.58 -28.70
N LEU A 203 -14.48 -20.90 -28.50
CA LEU A 203 -14.02 -20.54 -27.17
C LEU A 203 -14.93 -19.53 -26.47
N GLN A 204 -15.53 -18.61 -27.23
CA GLN A 204 -16.50 -17.65 -26.70
C GLN A 204 -17.78 -18.36 -26.24
N GLU A 205 -18.33 -19.27 -27.06
CA GLU A 205 -19.49 -20.10 -26.69
C GLU A 205 -19.22 -20.94 -25.44
N ALA A 206 -18.03 -21.53 -25.33
CA ALA A 206 -17.63 -22.32 -24.16
C ALA A 206 -17.49 -21.47 -22.88
N ARG A 207 -17.03 -20.22 -23.00
CA ARG A 207 -17.01 -19.28 -21.86
C ARG A 207 -18.43 -18.94 -21.40
N GLU A 208 -19.32 -18.68 -22.34
CA GLU A 208 -20.72 -18.37 -22.03
C GLU A 208 -21.39 -19.56 -21.34
N GLN A 209 -21.16 -20.79 -21.80
CA GLN A 209 -21.71 -22.00 -21.17
C GLN A 209 -21.12 -22.28 -19.78
N ALA A 210 -19.87 -21.89 -19.52
CA ALA A 210 -19.22 -22.11 -18.24
C ALA A 210 -19.67 -21.11 -17.16
N TYR A 211 -20.05 -19.89 -17.54
CA TYR A 211 -20.34 -18.77 -16.62
C TYR A 211 -21.80 -18.27 -16.66
N GLN A 212 -22.70 -19.02 -17.30
CA GLN A 212 -24.15 -18.81 -17.27
C GLN A 212 -24.82 -19.32 -16.00
#